data_AF-A0A1H7G4P2-F1
#
_entry.id   AF-A0A1H7G4P2-F1
#
_cell.length_a   1.000
_cell.length_b   1.000
_cell.length_c   1.000
_cell.angle_alpha   90.00
_cell.angle_beta   90.00
_cell.angle_gamma   90.00
#
_symmetry.space_group_name_H-M   'P 1'
#
loop_
_entity.id
_entity.type
_entity.pdbx_description
1 polymer ?
#
loop_
_entity_poly.entity_id
_entity_poly.type
_entity_poly.pdbx_seq_one_letter_code
_entity_poly.pdbx_strand_id
1 'polypeptide(L)'
;MYYVPDGTELAGFYECSECANRFLSVQVGPSLVCPYCGKEPDMEIGPDEPMPVVKETAKLLQVVRGEEDVERMDALLSLAVTGGDYNWM
;
A
#
# COMPACT_ATOMS: atom_id res chain seq x y z
N MET A 1 5.24 6.66 -3.47
CA MET A 1 4.23 6.83 -2.40
C MET A 1 2.88 6.57 -3.03
N TYR A 2 2.11 5.62 -2.50
CA TYR A 2 0.71 5.48 -2.91
C TYR A 2 -0.06 6.56 -2.17
N TYR A 3 -0.32 7.65 -2.88
CA TYR A 3 -1.06 8.79 -2.40
C TYR A 3 -2.52 8.38 -2.23
N VAL A 4 -3.05 8.57 -1.03
CA VAL A 4 -4.49 8.51 -0.82
C VAL A 4 -5.05 9.86 -1.27
N PRO A 5 -6.00 9.91 -2.22
CA PRO A 5 -6.59 11.17 -2.67
C PRO A 5 -7.18 11.96 -1.49
N ASP A 6 -7.02 13.29 -1.52
CA ASP A 6 -7.67 14.18 -0.55
C ASP A 6 -9.19 13.99 -0.59
N GLY A 7 -9.84 13.98 0.57
CA GLY A 7 -11.27 13.62 0.69
C GLY A 7 -11.55 12.12 0.81
N THR A 8 -10.54 11.27 0.97
CA THR A 8 -10.76 9.84 1.22
C THR A 8 -11.25 9.62 2.64
N GLU A 9 -12.54 9.31 2.80
CA GLU A 9 -13.13 8.98 4.10
C GLU A 9 -12.80 7.58 4.61
N LEU A 10 -12.29 6.69 3.74
CA LEU A 10 -12.03 5.30 4.10
C LEU A 10 -10.80 4.76 3.37
N ALA A 11 -9.80 4.36 4.15
CA ALA A 11 -8.57 3.76 3.65
C ALA A 11 -8.18 2.54 4.48
N GLY A 12 -7.68 1.52 3.81
CA GLY A 12 -7.09 0.35 4.45
C GLY A 12 -5.60 0.57 4.64
N PHE A 13 -5.12 0.30 5.84
CA PHE A 13 -3.71 0.31 6.19
C PHE A 13 -3.14 -1.10 6.03
N TYR A 14 -2.19 -1.25 5.12
CA TYR A 14 -1.60 -2.52 4.74
C TYR A 14 -0.13 -2.57 5.10
N GLU A 15 0.33 -3.77 5.47
CA GLU A 15 1.75 -4.08 5.62
C GLU A 15 2.12 -5.27 4.74
N CYS A 16 3.17 -5.11 3.96
CA CYS A 16 3.72 -6.18 3.15
C CYS A 16 4.61 -7.10 3.97
N SER A 17 4.32 -8.41 3.96
CA SER A 17 5.15 -9.40 4.66
C SER A 17 6.49 -9.67 3.98
N GLU A 18 6.66 -9.32 2.70
CA GLU A 18 7.92 -9.56 1.97
C GLU A 18 8.91 -8.40 2.10
N CYS A 19 8.46 -7.16 1.90
CA CYS A 19 9.33 -5.98 1.92
C CYS A 19 9.15 -5.10 3.17
N ALA A 20 8.28 -5.49 4.10
CA ALA A 20 7.95 -4.74 5.33
C ALA A 20 7.45 -3.30 5.09
N ASN A 21 7.11 -2.95 3.84
CA ASN A 21 6.56 -1.65 3.51
C ASN A 21 5.12 -1.54 3.99
N ARG A 22 4.81 -0.38 4.53
CA ARG A 22 3.47 0.02 5.00
C ARG A 22 2.90 1.06 4.07
N PHE A 23 1.61 0.93 3.75
CA PHE A 23 0.95 1.87 2.86
C PHE A 23 -0.55 1.91 3.10
N LEU A 24 -1.18 3.00 2.65
CA LEU A 24 -2.61 3.17 2.65
C LEU A 24 -3.18 2.88 1.26
N SER A 25 -4.37 2.31 1.21
CA SER A 25 -5.11 2.01 -0.02
C SER A 25 -6.57 2.38 0.16
N VAL A 26 -7.15 3.09 -0.82
CA VAL A 26 -8.59 3.38 -0.86
C VAL A 26 -9.40 2.09 -1.03
N GLN A 27 -8.82 1.09 -1.71
CA GLN A 27 -9.44 -0.22 -1.84
C GLN A 27 -9.19 -1.04 -0.58
N VAL A 28 -10.25 -1.33 0.17
CA VAL A 28 -10.21 -2.12 1.40
C VAL A 28 -10.63 -3.56 1.13
N GLY A 29 -9.64 -4.43 0.98
CA GLY A 29 -9.77 -5.90 0.96
C GLY A 29 -8.97 -6.59 2.08
N PRO A 30 -9.19 -7.88 2.34
CA PRO A 30 -8.45 -8.63 3.36
C PRO A 30 -6.95 -8.77 3.06
N SER A 31 -6.60 -8.88 1.78
CA SER A 31 -5.24 -8.98 1.27
C SER A 31 -5.16 -8.28 -0.09
N LEU A 32 -3.98 -7.73 -0.40
CA LEU A 32 -3.70 -7.00 -1.63
C LEU A 32 -2.31 -7.37 -2.14
N VAL A 33 -2.09 -7.17 -3.43
CA VAL A 33 -0.74 -7.21 -4.00
C VAL A 33 0.04 -6.01 -3.47
N CYS A 34 1.21 -6.25 -2.88
CA CYS A 34 2.05 -5.15 -2.45
C CYS A 34 2.49 -4.35 -3.68
N PRO A 35 2.25 -3.04 -3.74
CA PRO A 35 2.61 -2.30 -4.93
C PRO A 35 4.12 -1.97 -5.02
N TYR A 36 4.87 -2.20 -3.94
CA TYR A 36 6.32 -1.94 -3.90
C TYR A 36 7.13 -3.15 -4.38
N CYS A 37 6.72 -4.36 -4.02
CA CYS A 37 7.46 -5.59 -4.34
C CYS A 37 6.61 -6.64 -5.06
N GLY A 38 5.29 -6.46 -5.10
CA GLY A 38 4.40 -7.30 -5.87
C GLY A 38 4.76 -7.15 -7.33
N LYS A 39 5.22 -8.24 -7.91
CA LYS A 39 5.56 -8.30 -9.32
C LYS A 39 4.27 -8.45 -10.10
N GLU A 40 4.11 -7.63 -11.13
CA GLU A 40 3.11 -7.93 -12.15
C GLU A 40 3.45 -9.30 -12.77
N PRO A 41 2.43 -10.16 -12.98
CA PRO A 41 2.64 -11.44 -13.63
C PRO A 41 3.24 -11.18 -15.02
N ASP A 42 4.34 -11.86 -15.33
CA ASP A 42 4.96 -11.79 -16.65
C ASP A 42 3.95 -12.31 -17.70
N MET A 43 3.54 -11.42 -18.59
CA MET A 43 2.56 -11.73 -19.62
C MET A 43 3.19 -12.40 -20.85
N GLU A 44 4.53 -12.54 -20.90
CA GLU A 44 5.26 -13.29 -21.93
C GLU A 44 5.33 -14.80 -21.61
N ILE A 45 4.34 -15.33 -20.90
CA ILE A 45 4.34 -16.72 -20.50
C ILE A 45 4.06 -17.63 -21.71
N GLY A 46 4.95 -18.59 -21.95
CA GLY A 46 4.75 -19.61 -22.98
C GLY A 46 3.60 -20.56 -22.62
N PRO A 47 2.98 -21.24 -23.59
CA PRO A 47 1.89 -22.19 -23.33
C PRO A 47 2.27 -23.36 -22.41
N ASP A 48 3.56 -23.64 -22.25
CA ASP A 48 4.11 -24.69 -21.39
C ASP A 48 4.52 -24.21 -19.98
N GLU A 49 4.43 -22.91 -19.71
CA GLU A 49 4.86 -22.33 -18.43
C GLU A 49 3.69 -22.22 -17.43
N PRO A 50 3.96 -22.40 -16.12
CA PRO A 50 2.92 -22.39 -15.10
C PRO A 50 2.33 -20.99 -14.93
N MET A 51 0.99 -20.89 -14.91
CA MET A 51 0.29 -19.61 -14.73
C MET A 51 0.89 -18.79 -13.58
N PRO A 52 1.25 -17.51 -13.83
CA PRO A 52 1.91 -16.70 -12.83
C PRO A 52 0.92 -16.40 -11.69
N VAL A 53 1.25 -16.85 -10.48
CA VAL A 53 0.41 -16.64 -9.31
C VAL A 53 0.65 -15.23 -8.78
N VAL A 54 -0.36 -14.38 -8.92
CA VAL A 54 -0.38 -13.07 -8.28
C VAL A 54 -0.40 -13.29 -6.76
N LYS A 55 0.73 -12.98 -6.11
CA LYS A 55 0.85 -13.13 -4.65
C LYS A 55 0.41 -11.85 -3.96
N GLU A 56 -0.68 -11.95 -3.22
CA GLU A 56 -1.11 -10.90 -2.30
C GLU A 56 -0.24 -10.93 -1.05
N THR A 57 0.84 -10.16 -1.08
CA THR A 57 1.84 -10.09 -0.01
C THR A 57 1.51 -9.03 1.04
N ALA A 58 0.60 -8.09 0.71
CA ALA A 58 0.16 -7.05 1.62
C ALA A 58 -1.10 -7.49 2.37
N LYS A 59 -1.03 -7.47 3.70
CA LYS A 59 -2.15 -7.83 4.59
C LYS A 59 -2.75 -6.59 5.23
N LEU A 60 -4.07 -6.55 5.32
CA LEU A 60 -4.77 -5.48 6.02
C LEU A 60 -4.46 -5.57 7.51
N LEU A 61 -3.91 -4.48 8.06
CA LEU A 61 -3.68 -4.32 9.49
C LEU A 61 -4.86 -3.63 10.15
N GLN A 62 -5.31 -2.52 9.58
CA GLN A 62 -6.37 -1.70 10.14
C GLN A 62 -7.13 -0.97 9.04
N VAL A 63 -8.43 -0.73 9.26
CA VAL A 63 -9.21 0.17 8.43
C VAL A 63 -9.27 1.52 9.12
N VAL A 64 -8.79 2.55 8.45
CA VAL A 64 -8.86 3.95 8.86
C VAL A 64 -10.14 4.55 8.27
N ARG A 65 -10.91 5.26 9.09
CA ARG A 65 -12.18 5.88 8.71
C ARG A 65 -12.15 7.34 9.15
N GLY A 66 -12.66 8.23 8.31
CA GLY A 66 -12.59 9.67 8.50
C GLY A 66 -11.44 10.28 7.68
N GLU A 67 -11.74 11.35 6.96
CA GLU A 67 -10.78 12.10 6.14
C GLU A 67 -9.58 12.56 6.98
N GLU A 68 -9.83 13.17 8.14
CA GLU A 68 -8.78 13.64 9.07
C GLU A 68 -7.87 12.51 9.56
N ASP A 69 -8.42 11.34 9.87
CA ASP A 69 -7.64 10.18 10.33
C ASP A 69 -6.78 9.58 9.21
N VAL A 70 -7.31 9.56 7.98
CA VAL A 70 -6.60 9.09 6.79
C VAL A 70 -5.43 10.02 6.46
N GLU A 71 -5.66 11.35 6.45
CA GLU A 71 -4.62 12.35 6.25
C GLU A 71 -3.54 12.29 7.33
N ARG A 72 -3.95 12.16 8.60
CA ARG A 72 -3.03 12.00 9.71
C ARG A 72 -2.15 10.77 9.54
N MET A 73 -2.74 9.64 9.12
CA MET A 73 -2.00 8.41 8.91
C MET A 73 -1.04 8.52 7.71
N ASP A 74 -1.45 9.19 6.63
CA ASP A 74 -0.60 9.45 5.47
C ASP A 74 0.59 10.36 5.83
N ALA A 75 0.35 11.41 6.61
CA ALA A 75 1.38 12.28 7.13
C ALA A 75 2.38 11.52 8.02
N LEU A 76 1.89 10.65 8.92
CA LEU A 76 2.74 9.81 9.77
C LEU A 76 3.60 8.83 8.97
N LEU A 77 3.05 8.25 7.91
CA LEU A 77 3.80 7.36 7.02
C LEU A 77 4.87 8.13 6.24
N SER A 78 4.54 9.32 5.75
CA SER A 78 5.49 10.21 5.08
C SER A 78 6.64 10.61 6.01
N LEU A 79 6.33 10.98 7.26
CA LEU A 79 7.29 11.27 8.34
C LEU A 79 8.24 10.10 8.62
N ALA A 80 7.70 8.88 8.71
CA ALA A 80 8.46 7.68 9.06
C ALA A 80 9.47 7.30 7.96
N VAL A 81 9.17 7.63 6.69
CA VAL A 81 10.06 7.36 5.54
C VAL A 81 11.14 8.42 5.40
N THR A 82 10.81 9.70 5.63
CA THR A 82 11.76 10.82 5.44
C THR A 82 12.54 11.18 6.69
N GLY A 83 12.23 10.59 7.85
CA GLY A 83 12.95 10.89 9.09
C GLY A 83 12.77 12.34 9.51
N GLY A 84 11.54 12.87 9.42
CA GLY A 84 11.17 14.12 10.10
C GLY A 84 12.06 15.33 9.88
N ASP A 85 12.10 15.86 8.65
CA ASP A 85 12.44 17.26 8.41
C ASP A 85 11.31 17.92 7.61
N TYR A 86 10.30 18.43 8.32
CA TYR A 86 9.38 19.43 7.77
C TYR A 86 10.07 20.81 7.70
N ASN A 87 11.24 20.87 7.04
CA ASN A 87 11.87 22.14 6.72
C ASN A 87 11.88 22.31 5.20
N TRP A 88 10.71 22.60 4.65
CA TRP A 88 10.56 23.28 3.38
C TRP A 88 10.02 24.69 3.68
N MET A 89 10.92 25.54 4.20
CA MET A 89 10.84 27.00 4.08
C MET A 89 11.73 27.44 2.92
#